data_AF-A0A2V6S3B9-F1
#
_entry.id   AF-A0A2V6S3B9-F1
#
_cell.length_a   1.000
_cell.length_b   1.000
_cell.length_c   1.000
_cell.angle_alpha   90.00
_cell.angle_beta   90.00
_cell.angle_gamma   90.00
#
_symmetry.space_group_name_H-M   'P 1'
#
loop_
_entity.id
_entity.type
_entity.pdbx_description
1 polymer ?
#
loop_
_entity_poly.entity_id
_entity_poly.type
_entity_poly.pdbx_seq_one_letter_code
_entity_poly.pdbx_strand_id
1 'polypeptide(L)'
;MRKEHDLSNAKRANFRNLPPFDQIDRHTKVRITIFIDNDILKFFKARAAKRGKAPYQTQINQALREYMEGSPPPGKGALVADDKLISRLAERIAEYSVAKRKKRARKSKS
;
A
#
# COMPACT_ATOMS: atom_id res chain seq x y z
N MET A 1 22.86 26.26 7.27
CA MET A 1 22.32 26.47 8.62
C MET A 1 21.23 27.52 8.55
N ARG A 2 19.99 27.21 8.94
CA ARG A 2 18.90 28.20 9.01
C ARG A 2 18.51 28.43 10.47
N LYS A 3 18.27 29.72 10.73
CA LYS A 3 18.15 30.39 12.02
C LYS A 3 17.03 29.81 12.86
N GLU A 4 17.34 29.74 14.14
CA GLU A 4 16.52 29.29 15.26
C GLU A 4 15.12 29.89 15.20
N HIS A 5 14.10 29.04 15.28
CA HIS A 5 12.71 29.47 15.40
C HIS A 5 12.41 29.72 16.87
N ASP A 6 12.12 30.98 17.22
CA ASP A 6 11.65 31.36 18.55
C ASP A 6 10.20 30.88 18.75
N LEU A 7 10.04 29.88 19.62
CA LEU A 7 8.75 29.23 19.95
C LEU A 7 8.18 29.72 21.29
N SER A 8 8.68 30.83 21.83
CA SER A 8 8.25 31.35 23.14
C SER A 8 6.75 31.71 23.20
N ASN A 9 6.11 31.98 22.05
CA ASN A 9 4.66 32.24 21.93
C ASN A 9 3.85 31.11 21.29
N ALA A 10 4.40 29.91 21.13
CA ALA A 10 3.64 28.79 20.60
C ALA A 10 2.53 28.38 21.59
N LYS A 11 1.29 28.32 21.09
CA LYS A 11 0.11 27.86 21.85
C LYS A 11 0.38 26.44 22.35
N ARG A 12 0.72 26.27 23.63
CA ARG A 12 0.89 24.96 24.25
C ARG A 12 -0.48 24.27 24.24
N ALA A 13 -0.55 23.06 23.71
CA ALA A 13 -1.78 22.28 23.75
C ALA A 13 -2.24 22.13 25.20
N ASN A 14 -3.52 22.40 25.47
CA ASN A 14 -4.09 22.25 26.80
C ASN A 14 -4.14 20.76 27.16
N PHE A 15 -3.17 20.29 27.94
CA PHE A 15 -3.09 18.92 28.48
C PHE A 15 -4.28 18.52 29.38
N ARG A 16 -5.16 19.47 29.69
CA ARG A 16 -6.30 19.29 30.61
C ARG A 16 -7.44 18.44 30.02
N ASN A 17 -7.48 18.26 28.70
CA ASN A 17 -8.49 17.45 27.99
C ASN A 17 -7.91 16.15 27.40
N LEU A 18 -6.76 15.69 27.91
CA LEU A 18 -6.21 14.41 27.52
C LEU A 18 -6.88 13.31 28.38
N PRO A 19 -7.32 12.18 27.80
CA PRO A 19 -7.81 11.06 28.59
C PRO A 19 -6.75 10.64 29.64
N PRO A 20 -7.17 10.04 30.77
CA PRO A 20 -6.27 9.61 31.83
C PRO A 20 -5.05 8.87 31.25
N PHE A 21 -3.86 9.17 31.76
CA PHE A 21 -2.59 8.64 31.24
C PHE A 21 -2.52 7.10 31.20
N ASP A 22 -3.41 6.41 31.91
CA ASP A 22 -3.61 4.96 31.95
C ASP A 22 -4.30 4.39 30.70
N GLN A 23 -5.07 5.23 29.99
CA GLN A 23 -5.73 4.88 28.72
C GLN A 23 -4.89 5.27 27.51
N ILE A 24 -3.80 6.00 27.72
CA ILE A 24 -2.83 6.29 26.68
C ILE A 24 -1.90 5.09 26.63
N ASP A 25 -2.19 4.15 25.74
CA ASP A 25 -1.26 3.06 25.42
C ASP A 25 0.05 3.68 24.90
N ARG A 26 0.98 3.97 25.80
CA ARG A 26 2.30 4.51 25.48
C ARG A 26 3.17 3.47 24.76
N HIS A 27 2.66 2.25 24.60
CA HIS A 27 3.40 1.07 24.18
C HIS A 27 2.91 0.47 22.85
N THR A 28 2.16 1.21 22.03
CA THR A 28 1.72 0.76 20.70
C THR A 28 2.87 0.53 19.71
N LYS A 29 4.10 1.00 20.01
CA LYS A 29 5.26 0.88 19.13
C LYS A 29 6.50 0.43 19.90
N VAL A 30 7.00 -0.76 19.59
CA VAL A 30 8.23 -1.32 20.16
C VAL A 30 9.45 -0.93 19.31
N ARG A 31 10.53 -0.50 19.94
CA ARG A 31 11.83 -0.30 19.27
C ARG A 31 12.53 -1.65 19.13
N ILE A 32 12.75 -2.07 17.90
CA ILE A 32 13.51 -3.28 17.58
C ILE A 32 14.79 -2.90 16.84
N THR A 33 15.86 -3.66 17.08
CA THR A 33 17.06 -3.62 16.26
C THR A 33 17.03 -4.84 15.35
N ILE A 34 16.90 -4.61 14.05
CA ILE A 34 16.86 -5.67 13.03
C ILE A 34 17.81 -5.30 11.90
N PHE A 35 18.41 -6.32 11.27
CA PHE A 35 19.08 -6.14 10.00
C PHE A 35 18.05 -6.20 8.89
N ILE A 36 18.07 -5.20 8.01
CA ILE A 36 17.26 -5.14 6.79
C ILE A 36 18.21 -4.92 5.63
N ASP A 37 17.97 -5.62 4.53
CA ASP A 37 18.78 -5.48 3.32
C ASP A 37 18.72 -4.06 2.76
N ASN A 38 19.85 -3.62 2.22
CA ASN A 38 20.04 -2.24 1.78
C ASN A 38 19.14 -1.89 0.58
N ASP A 39 18.87 -2.86 -0.30
CA ASP A 39 17.97 -2.72 -1.44
C ASP A 39 16.51 -2.52 -1.00
N ILE A 40 16.03 -3.27 -0.01
CA ILE A 40 14.71 -3.10 0.61
C ILE A 40 14.59 -1.69 1.19
N LEU A 41 15.60 -1.25 1.93
CA LEU A 41 15.61 0.10 2.52
C LEU A 41 15.60 1.20 1.44
N LYS A 42 16.39 1.03 0.37
CA LYS A 42 16.42 1.97 -0.77
C LYS A 42 15.07 2.04 -1.47
N PHE A 43 14.41 0.90 -1.67
CA PHE A 43 13.08 0.84 -2.29
C PHE A 43 12.05 1.68 -1.51
N PHE A 44 11.93 1.45 -0.20
CA PHE A 44 10.97 2.18 0.63
C PHE A 44 11.34 3.66 0.78
N LYS A 45 12.63 4.01 0.84
CA LYS A 45 13.09 5.41 0.85
C LYS A 45 12.74 6.13 -0.46
N ALA A 46 12.97 5.50 -1.60
CA ALA A 46 12.61 6.07 -2.91
C ALA A 46 11.10 6.28 -3.04
N ARG A 47 10.28 5.38 -2.50
CA ARG A 47 8.82 5.53 -2.45
C ARG A 47 8.38 6.65 -1.52
N ALA A 48 9.02 6.81 -0.36
CA ALA A 48 8.75 7.89 0.59
C ALA A 48 9.17 9.28 0.10
N ALA A 49 10.18 9.36 -0.78
CA ALA A 49 10.63 10.63 -1.36
C ALA A 49 9.60 11.28 -2.31
N LYS A 50 8.58 10.53 -2.76
CA LYS A 50 7.50 11.06 -3.59
C LYS A 50 6.53 11.90 -2.75
N ARG A 51 6.11 13.06 -3.27
CA ARG A 51 5.17 13.96 -2.58
C ARG A 51 3.88 13.22 -2.19
N GLY A 52 3.46 13.37 -0.94
CA GLY A 52 2.23 12.76 -0.41
C GLY A 52 2.32 11.26 -0.10
N LYS A 53 3.51 10.67 -0.02
CA LYS A 53 3.69 9.27 0.42
C LYS A 53 4.03 9.19 1.91
N ALA A 54 3.56 8.12 2.55
CA ALA A 54 3.86 7.83 3.94
C ALA A 54 5.37 7.61 4.16
N PRO A 55 5.91 7.85 5.36
CA PRO A 55 7.29 7.55 5.69
C PRO A 55 7.66 6.08 5.42
N TYR A 56 8.94 5.80 5.13
CA TYR A 56 9.41 4.45 4.81
C TYR A 56 9.11 3.45 5.95
N GLN A 57 9.21 3.87 7.21
CA GLN A 57 8.88 3.03 8.36
C GLN A 57 7.39 2.63 8.39
N THR A 58 6.49 3.57 8.08
CA THR A 58 5.06 3.30 7.99
C THR A 58 4.77 2.31 6.88
N GLN A 59 5.44 2.44 5.74
CA GLN A 59 5.29 1.50 4.62
C GLN A 59 5.78 0.08 4.96
N ILE A 60 6.92 -0.04 5.66
CA ILE A 60 7.44 -1.33 6.13
C ILE A 60 6.44 -1.97 7.10
N ASN A 61 5.97 -1.23 8.10
CA ASN A 61 5.00 -1.74 9.06
C ASN A 61 3.69 -2.16 8.40
N GLN A 62 3.23 -1.42 7.38
CA GLN A 62 2.05 -1.78 6.61
C GLN A 62 2.23 -3.10 5.88
N ALA A 63 3.37 -3.32 5.22
CA ALA A 63 3.68 -4.58 4.55
C ALA A 63 3.72 -5.76 5.53
N LEU A 64 4.26 -5.56 6.74
CA LEU A 64 4.24 -6.58 7.79
C LEU A 64 2.82 -6.91 8.26
N ARG A 65 1.93 -5.90 8.39
CA ARG A 65 0.52 -6.12 8.73
C ARG A 65 -0.24 -6.86 7.63
N GLU A 66 -0.03 -6.48 6.37
CA GLU A 66 -0.61 -7.17 5.22
C GLU A 66 -0.24 -8.65 5.21
N TYR A 67 1.02 -8.97 5.54
CA TYR A 67 1.48 -10.35 5.69
C TYR A 67 0.82 -11.08 6.87
N MET A 68 0.64 -10.41 8.02
CA MET A 68 -0.04 -10.97 9.19
C MET A 68 -1.52 -11.27 8.93
N GLU A 69 -2.20 -10.43 8.17
CA GLU A 69 -3.63 -10.54 7.86
C GLU A 69 -3.92 -11.62 6.78
N GLY A 70 -2.90 -12.34 6.31
CA GLY A 70 -3.05 -13.38 5.29
C GLY A 70 -3.31 -12.82 3.88
N SER A 71 -3.11 -11.52 3.68
CA SER A 71 -3.12 -10.96 2.33
C SER A 71 -1.83 -11.37 1.63
N PRO A 72 -1.88 -12.04 0.46
CA PRO A 72 -0.68 -12.29 -0.31
C PRO A 72 0.00 -10.94 -0.58
N PRO A 73 1.34 -10.84 -0.51
CA PRO A 73 2.04 -9.59 -0.78
C PRO A 73 1.54 -8.98 -2.10
N PRO A 74 1.43 -7.64 -2.24
CA PRO A 74 0.92 -7.00 -3.44
C PRO A 74 1.87 -7.28 -4.61
N GLY A 75 1.62 -8.41 -5.26
CA GLY A 75 2.55 -9.11 -6.13
C GLY A 75 1.90 -10.40 -6.61
N LYS A 76 1.11 -10.27 -7.69
CA LYS A 76 0.51 -11.35 -8.49
C LYS A 76 -0.61 -12.19 -7.86
N GLY A 77 -0.66 -12.42 -6.54
CA GLY A 77 -1.65 -13.33 -5.93
C GLY A 77 -3.06 -12.75 -5.72
N ALA A 78 -3.17 -11.46 -5.34
CA ALA A 78 -4.44 -10.87 -4.94
C ALA A 78 -5.44 -10.69 -6.10
N LEU A 79 -4.97 -10.58 -7.35
CA LEU A 79 -5.84 -10.46 -8.53
C LEU A 79 -6.45 -11.81 -8.97
N VAL A 80 -5.96 -12.93 -8.44
CA VAL A 80 -6.38 -14.29 -8.83
C VAL A 80 -7.47 -14.82 -7.90
N ALA A 81 -7.75 -14.15 -6.77
CA ALA A 81 -8.79 -14.58 -5.83
C ALA A 81 -10.16 -13.90 -6.06
N ASP A 82 -10.22 -12.89 -6.94
CA ASP A 82 -11.46 -12.17 -7.21
C ASP A 82 -12.28 -12.91 -8.29
N ASP A 83 -13.23 -13.75 -7.88
CA ASP A 83 -14.15 -14.48 -8.76
C ASP A 83 -14.86 -13.58 -9.78
N LYS A 84 -15.17 -12.34 -9.38
CA LYS A 84 -15.79 -11.33 -10.25
C LYS A 84 -14.85 -10.86 -11.37
N LEU A 85 -13.56 -10.75 -11.10
CA LEU A 85 -12.56 -10.36 -12.12
C LEU A 85 -12.33 -11.51 -13.10
N ILE A 86 -12.23 -12.75 -12.59
CA ILE A 86 -12.09 -13.96 -13.41
C ILE A 86 -13.30 -14.10 -14.36
N SER A 87 -14.51 -13.92 -13.85
CA SER A 87 -15.74 -14.01 -14.65
C SER A 87 -15.78 -12.99 -15.79
N ARG A 88 -15.48 -11.71 -15.49
CA ARG A 88 -15.44 -10.66 -16.50
C ARG A 88 -14.34 -10.88 -17.55
N LEU A 89 -13.20 -11.43 -17.15
CA LEU A 89 -12.12 -11.76 -18.07
C LEU A 89 -12.52 -12.91 -19.00
N ALA A 90 -13.17 -13.96 -18.47
CA ALA A 90 -13.67 -15.09 -19.24
C ALA A 90 -14.72 -14.65 -20.29
N GLU A 91 -15.67 -13.80 -19.90
CA GLU A 91 -16.64 -13.20 -20.83
C GLU A 91 -15.93 -12.44 -21.95
N ARG A 92 -14.93 -11.62 -21.62
CA ARG A 92 -14.20 -10.81 -22.60
C ARG A 92 -13.40 -11.65 -23.59
N ILE A 93 -12.81 -12.76 -23.14
CA ILE A 93 -12.09 -13.72 -24.00
C ILE A 93 -13.08 -14.44 -24.93
N ALA A 94 -14.24 -14.83 -24.43
CA ALA A 94 -15.28 -15.48 -25.24
C ALA A 94 -15.77 -14.54 -26.36
N GLU A 95 -16.09 -13.28 -26.05
CA GLU A 95 -16.46 -12.27 -27.05
C GLU A 95 -15.37 -12.09 -28.13
N TYR A 96 -14.11 -12.00 -27.72
CA TYR A 96 -12.99 -11.85 -28.64
C TYR A 96 -12.82 -13.08 -29.55
N SER A 97 -12.98 -14.29 -29.01
CA SER A 97 -12.90 -15.54 -29.77
C SER A 97 -14.01 -15.64 -30.83
N VAL A 98 -15.25 -15.25 -30.48
CA VAL A 98 -16.40 -15.24 -31.38
C VAL A 98 -16.24 -14.18 -32.47
N ALA A 99 -15.77 -12.98 -32.11
CA ALA A 99 -15.49 -11.91 -33.06
C ALA A 99 -14.38 -12.31 -34.06
N LYS A 100 -13.31 -12.97 -33.58
CA LYS A 100 -12.24 -13.50 -34.44
C LYS A 100 -12.74 -14.60 -35.37
N ARG A 101 -13.62 -15.48 -34.90
CA ARG A 101 -14.23 -16.55 -35.71
C ARG A 101 -15.16 -15.99 -36.79
N LYS A 102 -16.00 -14.99 -36.48
CA LYS A 102 -16.83 -14.28 -37.47
C LYS A 102 -16.01 -13.56 -38.55
N LYS A 103 -14.90 -12.92 -38.18
CA LYS A 103 -13.99 -12.27 -39.15
C LYS A 103 -13.34 -13.29 -40.11
N ARG A 104 -12.91 -14.45 -39.60
CA ARG A 104 -12.36 -15.53 -40.44
C ARG A 104 -13.39 -16.14 -41.40
N ALA A 105 -14.62 -16.37 -40.93
CA ALA A 105 -15.70 -16.90 -41.77
C ALA A 105 -16.16 -15.94 -42.88
N ARG A 106 -16.03 -14.63 -42.69
CA ARG A 106 -16.28 -13.62 -43.73
C ARG A 106 -15.17 -13.59 -44.79
N LYS A 107 -13.92 -13.86 -44.40
CA LYS A 107 -12.76 -13.90 -45.32
C LYS A 107 -12.73 -15.14 -46.21
N SER A 108 -13.37 -16.25 -45.81
CA SER A 108 -13.47 -17.48 -46.61
C SER A 108 -14.69 -17.53 -47.54
N LYS A 109 -15.54 -16.49 -47.53
CA LYS A 109 -16.74 -16.35 -48.38
C LYS A 109 -16.61 -15.22 -49.41
N SER A 110 -15.42 -14.61 -49.50
CA SER A 110 -15.02 -13.64 -50.52
C SER A 110 -13.83 -14.20 -51.27
#